data_AF-A0A484IE94-F1
#
_entry.id   AF-A0A484IE94-F1
#
_cell.length_a   1.000
_cell.length_b   1.000
_cell.length_c   1.000
_cell.angle_alpha   90.00
_cell.angle_beta   90.00
_cell.angle_gamma   90.00
#
_symmetry.space_group_name_H-M   'P 1'
#
loop_
_entity.id
_entity.type
_entity.pdbx_description
1 polymer ?
#
loop_
_entity_poly.entity_id
_entity_poly.type
_entity_poly.pdbx_seq_one_letter_code
_entity_poly.pdbx_strand_id
1 'polypeptide(L)'
;MKKYKIEFYAFRNEYLEVKSYFEKLPMEVILGGLRFSNNRYVADLGGYLNPGRKSFVKMETSLLTKKQAKVRLKNWKILVKKYREKGYSYPTIYRIKVQLEKILNE
;
A
#
# COMPACT_ATOMS: atom_id res chain seq x y z
N MET A 1 -33.27 1.90 1.67
CA MET A 1 -31.93 2.28 2.17
C MET A 1 -32.05 3.56 2.98
N LYS A 2 -31.52 3.64 4.20
CA LYS A 2 -31.48 4.89 4.97
C LYS A 2 -30.46 5.84 4.33
N LYS A 3 -30.84 7.10 4.11
CA LYS A 3 -29.95 8.15 3.60
C LYS A 3 -29.50 9.03 4.77
N TYR A 4 -28.24 9.45 4.72
CA TYR A 4 -27.63 10.29 5.75
C TYR A 4 -27.11 11.58 5.11
N LYS A 5 -27.13 12.68 5.88
CA LYS A 5 -26.58 13.98 5.47
C LYS A 5 -25.41 14.33 6.39
N ILE A 6 -24.37 14.92 5.83
CA ILE A 6 -23.20 15.43 6.54
C ILE A 6 -23.05 16.92 6.18
N GLU A 7 -22.74 17.75 7.18
CA GLU A 7 -22.50 19.18 7.03
C GLU A 7 -21.11 19.50 7.57
N PHE A 8 -20.38 20.36 6.87
CA PHE A 8 -19.06 20.86 7.28
C PHE A 8 -18.87 22.29 6.80
N TYR A 9 -18.04 23.04 7.53
CA TYR A 9 -17.68 24.41 7.17
C TYR A 9 -16.52 24.40 6.17
N ALA A 10 -16.64 25.21 5.12
CA ALA A 10 -15.62 25.37 4.08
C ALA A 10 -15.74 26.78 3.48
N PHE A 11 -14.62 27.33 3.03
CA PHE A 11 -14.63 28.52 2.20
C PHE A 11 -15.22 28.23 0.82
N ARG A 12 -15.68 29.27 0.12
CA ARG A 12 -16.35 29.12 -1.19
C ARG A 12 -15.56 28.26 -2.19
N ASN A 13 -14.25 28.45 -2.27
CA ASN A 13 -13.42 27.73 -3.22
C ASN A 13 -13.27 26.24 -2.86
N GLU A 14 -13.07 25.95 -1.57
CA GLU A 14 -12.99 24.57 -1.05
C GLU A 14 -14.32 23.83 -1.28
N TYR A 15 -15.45 24.50 -1.04
CA TYR A 15 -16.77 23.96 -1.34
C TYR A 15 -16.93 23.59 -2.81
N LEU A 16 -16.57 24.51 -3.73
CA LEU A 16 -16.69 24.27 -5.17
C LEU A 16 -15.81 23.11 -5.61
N GLU A 17 -14.60 23.01 -5.06
CA GLU A 17 -13.67 21.93 -5.36
C GLU A 17 -14.22 20.59 -4.87
N VAL A 18 -14.60 20.49 -3.59
CA VAL A 18 -15.17 19.27 -3.00
C VAL A 18 -16.42 18.84 -3.76
N LYS A 19 -17.34 19.78 -4.03
CA LYS A 19 -18.54 19.50 -4.82
C LYS A 19 -18.18 18.88 -6.17
N SER A 20 -17.19 19.46 -6.88
CA SER A 20 -16.78 18.96 -8.18
C SER A 20 -16.23 17.53 -8.16
N TYR A 21 -15.57 17.12 -7.07
CA TYR A 21 -15.10 15.74 -6.90
C TYR A 21 -16.25 14.77 -6.65
N PHE A 22 -17.19 15.15 -5.78
CA PHE A 22 -18.35 14.31 -5.44
C PHE A 22 -19.36 14.16 -6.60
N GLU A 23 -19.42 15.12 -7.53
CA GLU A 23 -20.24 15.02 -8.75
C GLU A 23 -19.60 14.11 -9.81
N LYS A 24 -18.26 14.01 -9.85
CA LYS A 24 -17.53 13.30 -10.91
C LYS A 24 -17.13 11.87 -10.54
N LEU A 25 -16.89 11.60 -9.26
CA LEU A 25 -16.33 10.33 -8.81
C LEU A 25 -17.38 9.43 -8.18
N PRO A 26 -17.34 8.11 -8.43
CA PRO A 26 -18.19 7.16 -7.72
C PRO A 26 -17.79 7.07 -6.24
N MET A 27 -18.75 6.76 -5.38
CA MET A 27 -18.59 6.82 -3.92
C MET A 27 -17.45 5.92 -3.40
N GLU A 28 -17.23 4.78 -4.04
CA GLU A 28 -16.16 3.84 -3.69
C GLU A 28 -14.77 4.46 -3.88
N VAL A 29 -14.59 5.26 -4.93
CA VAL A 29 -13.33 5.96 -5.22
C VAL A 29 -13.11 7.09 -4.22
N ILE A 30 -14.16 7.84 -3.89
CA ILE A 30 -14.11 8.91 -2.87
C ILE A 30 -13.70 8.34 -1.52
N LEU A 31 -14.37 7.27 -1.08
CA LEU A 31 -14.04 6.58 0.18
C LEU A 31 -12.61 6.02 0.18
N GLY A 32 -12.15 5.49 -0.95
CA GLY A 32 -10.78 5.04 -1.13
C GLY A 32 -9.76 6.17 -0.95
N GLY A 33 -10.00 7.31 -1.58
CA GLY A 33 -9.16 8.50 -1.48
C GLY A 33 -9.13 9.07 -0.06
N LEU A 34 -10.29 9.28 0.57
CA LEU A 34 -10.39 9.79 1.93
C LEU A 34 -9.71 8.85 2.94
N ARG A 35 -9.87 7.54 2.81
CA ARG A 35 -9.20 6.55 3.66
C ARG A 35 -7.68 6.63 3.51
N PHE A 36 -7.18 6.75 2.28
CA PHE A 36 -5.76 6.92 2.02
C PHE A 36 -5.21 8.20 2.67
N SER A 37 -5.87 9.33 2.44
CA SER A 37 -5.48 10.63 2.99
C SER A 37 -5.48 10.63 4.52
N ASN A 38 -6.53 10.08 5.14
CA ASN A 38 -6.61 9.94 6.60
C ASN A 38 -5.47 9.08 7.16
N ASN A 39 -5.24 7.90 6.58
CA ASN A 39 -4.16 7.01 7.03
C ASN A 39 -2.78 7.68 6.91
N ARG A 40 -2.57 8.45 5.85
CA ARG A 40 -1.33 9.21 5.65
C ARG A 40 -1.18 10.32 6.70
N TYR A 41 -2.23 11.10 6.93
CA TYR A 41 -2.24 12.17 7.92
C TYR A 41 -1.99 11.65 9.34
N VAL A 42 -2.65 10.56 9.74
CA VAL A 42 -2.44 9.92 11.04
C VAL A 42 -1.00 9.38 11.18
N ALA A 43 -0.42 8.84 10.11
CA ALA A 43 0.97 8.38 10.13
C ALA A 43 1.97 9.51 10.25
N ASP A 44 1.68 10.66 9.62
CA ASP A 44 2.50 11.86 9.70
C ASP A 44 2.49 12.43 11.12
N LEU A 45 1.30 12.65 11.67
CA LEU A 45 1.11 13.08 13.06
C LEU A 45 1.76 12.13 14.06
N GLY A 46 1.69 10.82 13.82
CA GLY A 46 2.29 9.82 14.68
C GLY A 46 3.81 9.66 14.52
N GLY A 47 4.46 10.38 13.60
CA GLY A 47 5.90 10.32 13.38
C GLY A 47 6.41 9.00 12.77
N TYR A 48 5.53 8.17 12.20
CA TYR A 48 5.90 6.90 11.58
C TYR A 48 5.68 6.88 10.06
N LEU A 49 5.26 8.00 9.48
CA LEU A 49 5.28 8.20 8.03
C LEU A 49 6.73 8.27 7.55
N ASN A 50 7.16 7.28 6.78
CA ASN A 50 8.49 7.21 6.21
C ASN A 50 8.42 7.43 4.69
N PRO A 51 8.29 8.68 4.20
CA PRO A 51 8.23 8.95 2.77
C PRO A 51 9.52 8.48 2.08
N GLY A 52 9.39 7.91 0.88
CA GLY A 52 10.53 7.35 0.13
C GLY A 52 10.98 5.95 0.56
N ARG A 53 10.55 5.44 1.72
CA ARG A 53 10.87 4.06 2.14
C ARG A 53 10.17 3.05 1.23
N LYS A 54 10.95 2.21 0.54
CA LYS A 54 10.41 1.05 -0.18
C LYS A 54 9.73 0.10 0.83
N SER A 55 8.55 -0.41 0.47
CA SER A 55 7.93 -1.52 1.22
C SER A 55 8.91 -2.70 1.33
N PHE A 56 8.83 -3.50 2.40
CA PHE A 56 9.64 -4.71 2.56
C PHE A 56 9.65 -5.61 1.32
N VAL A 57 8.50 -5.78 0.67
CA VAL A 57 8.39 -6.54 -0.58
C VAL A 57 9.28 -5.95 -1.68
N LYS A 58 9.16 -4.64 -1.95
CA LYS A 58 9.97 -3.95 -2.97
C LYS A 58 11.45 -3.92 -2.61
N MET A 59 11.82 -3.77 -1.33
CA MET A 59 13.22 -3.84 -0.90
C MET A 59 13.84 -5.20 -1.26
N GLU A 60 13.09 -6.28 -1.06
CA GLU A 60 13.57 -7.63 -1.34
C GLU A 60 13.57 -7.98 -2.84
N THR A 61 12.70 -7.38 -3.65
CA THR A 61 12.41 -7.87 -5.02
C THR A 61 12.79 -6.91 -6.16
N SER A 62 12.86 -5.60 -5.93
CA SER A 62 12.91 -4.59 -7.01
C SER A 62 14.15 -4.61 -7.91
N LEU A 63 15.26 -5.20 -7.47
CA LEU A 63 16.53 -5.24 -8.23
C LEU A 63 17.02 -6.67 -8.50
N LEU A 64 16.11 -7.65 -8.50
CA LEU A 64 16.47 -9.03 -8.76
C LEU A 64 16.42 -9.37 -10.23
N THR A 65 17.47 -10.04 -10.69
CA THR A 65 17.47 -10.76 -11.97
C THR A 65 16.63 -12.05 -11.87
N LYS A 66 16.16 -12.56 -13.02
CA LYS A 66 15.46 -13.85 -13.10
C LYS A 66 16.25 -14.99 -12.45
N LYS A 67 17.58 -15.04 -12.67
CA LYS A 67 18.46 -16.05 -12.07
C LYS A 67 18.46 -15.97 -10.53
N GLN A 68 18.57 -14.76 -9.97
CA GLN A 68 18.54 -14.56 -8.52
C GLN A 68 17.17 -14.92 -7.94
N ALA A 69 16.08 -14.57 -8.61
CA ALA A 69 14.72 -14.94 -8.19
C ALA A 69 14.56 -16.47 -8.15
N LYS A 70 15.05 -17.19 -9.17
CA LYS A 70 15.02 -18.67 -9.23
C LYS A 70 15.77 -19.31 -8.06
N VAL A 71 16.97 -18.81 -7.75
CA VAL A 71 17.77 -19.31 -6.63
C VAL A 71 17.07 -19.08 -5.29
N ARG A 72 16.42 -17.92 -5.10
CA ARG A 72 15.67 -17.61 -3.88
C ARG A 72 14.46 -18.53 -3.70
N LEU A 73 13.69 -18.78 -4.76
CA LEU A 73 12.56 -19.71 -4.71
C LEU A 73 13.00 -21.16 -4.46
N LYS A 74 14.13 -21.60 -5.03
CA LYS A 74 14.72 -22.91 -4.72
C LYS A 74 15.05 -23.05 -3.22
N ASN A 75 15.59 -21.99 -2.62
CA ASN A 75 16.01 -21.96 -1.21
C ASN A 75 14.94 -21.35 -0.27
N TRP A 76 13.67 -21.43 -0.66
CA TRP A 76 12.59 -20.65 -0.01
C TRP A 76 12.44 -20.92 1.49
N LYS A 77 12.53 -22.17 1.95
CA LYS A 77 12.40 -22.52 3.38
C LYS A 77 13.42 -21.77 4.25
N ILE A 78 14.65 -21.63 3.78
CA ILE A 78 15.71 -20.90 4.48
C ILE A 78 15.39 -19.40 4.52
N LEU A 79 14.88 -18.85 3.41
CA LEU A 79 14.47 -17.44 3.35
C LEU A 79 13.30 -17.14 4.27
N VAL A 80 12.30 -18.02 4.37
CA VAL A 80 11.19 -17.86 5.32
C VAL A 80 11.73 -17.70 6.74
N LYS A 81 12.68 -18.56 7.17
CA LYS A 81 13.31 -18.44 8.49
C LYS A 81 14.01 -17.10 8.66
N LYS A 82 14.87 -16.70 7.70
CA LYS A 82 15.58 -15.41 7.73
C LYS A 82 14.63 -14.20 7.76
N TYR A 83 13.52 -14.25 7.02
CA TYR A 83 12.54 -13.18 7.03
C TYR A 83 11.78 -13.10 8.35
N ARG A 84 11.47 -14.24 8.98
CA ARG A 84 10.88 -14.28 10.31
C ARG A 84 11.81 -13.71 11.37
N GLU A 85 13.09 -14.04 11.31
CA GLU A 85 14.13 -13.47 12.20
C GLU A 85 14.25 -11.94 12.03
N LYS A 86 14.08 -11.42 10.81
CA LYS A 86 14.01 -9.97 10.52
C LYS A 86 12.68 -9.31 10.92
N GLY A 87 11.74 -10.05 11.52
CA GLY A 87 10.44 -9.52 11.96
C GLY A 87 9.39 -9.39 10.85
N TYR A 88 9.56 -10.04 9.69
CA TYR A 88 8.57 -9.93 8.62
C TYR A 88 7.33 -10.75 8.96
N SER A 89 6.15 -10.16 8.73
CA SER A 89 4.88 -10.86 8.87
C SER A 89 4.74 -11.93 7.78
N TYR A 90 4.03 -13.03 8.07
CA TYR A 90 3.74 -14.07 7.07
C TYR A 90 3.09 -13.52 5.79
N PRO A 91 2.13 -12.57 5.86
CA PRO A 91 1.59 -11.92 4.67
C PRO A 91 2.67 -11.21 3.82
N THR A 92 3.66 -10.58 4.46
CA THR A 92 4.78 -9.92 3.75
C THR A 92 5.66 -10.95 3.06
N ILE A 93 6.00 -12.04 3.75
CA ILE A 93 6.80 -13.16 3.21
C ILE A 93 6.10 -13.79 2.02
N TYR A 94 4.79 -14.03 2.11
CA TYR A 94 3.99 -14.54 1.01
C TYR A 94 4.01 -13.59 -0.19
N ARG A 95 3.82 -12.28 0.02
CA ARG A 95 3.87 -11.28 -1.05
C ARG A 95 5.24 -11.19 -1.72
N ILE A 96 6.33 -11.40 -0.98
CA ILE A 96 7.69 -11.55 -1.55
C ILE A 96 7.72 -12.75 -2.49
N LYS A 97 7.20 -13.92 -2.07
CA LYS A 97 7.15 -15.13 -2.90
C LYS A 97 6.44 -14.88 -4.23
N VAL A 98 5.24 -14.29 -4.17
CA VAL A 98 4.41 -13.97 -5.34
C VAL A 98 5.17 -13.05 -6.30
N GLN A 99 5.92 -12.07 -5.78
CA GLN A 99 6.72 -11.20 -6.64
C GLN A 99 7.93 -11.89 -7.26
N LEU A 100 8.57 -12.82 -6.56
CA LEU A 100 9.63 -13.64 -7.15
C LEU A 100 9.11 -14.52 -8.30
N GLU A 101 7.91 -15.08 -8.14
CA GLU A 101 7.25 -15.87 -9.19
C GLU A 101 6.90 -15.00 -10.41
N LYS A 102 6.46 -13.75 -10.20
CA LYS A 102 6.24 -12.79 -11.29
C LYS A 102 7.50 -12.49 -12.09
N ILE A 103 8.62 -12.20 -11.41
CA ILE A 103 9.91 -11.93 -12.07
C ILE A 103 10.38 -13.11 -12.94
N LEU A 104 10.01 -14.35 -12.60
CA LEU A 104 10.36 -15.52 -13.42
C LEU A 104 9.49 -15.70 -14.66
N ASN A 105 8.27 -15.19 -14.62
CA ASN A 105 7.26 -15.38 -15.67
C ASN A 105 7.17 -14.19 -16.64
N GLU A 106 7.65 -13.01 -16.23
CA GLU A 106 8.14 -11.96 -17.15
C GLU A 106 9.38 -12.49 -17.90
#